data_AF-A0A1Q3L2Y0-F1
#
_entry.id   AF-A0A1Q3L2Y0-F1
#
_cell.length_a   1.000
_cell.length_b   1.000
_cell.length_c   1.000
_cell.angle_alpha   90.00
_cell.angle_beta   90.00
_cell.angle_gamma   90.00
#
_symmetry.space_group_name_H-M   'P 1'
#
loop_
_entity.id
_entity.type
_entity.pdbx_description
1 polymer ?
#
loop_
_entity_poly.entity_id
_entity_poly.type
_entity_poly.pdbx_seq_one_letter_code
_entity_poly.pdbx_strand_id
1 'polypeptide(L)'
;MAYQYTTINGQRVEKNVAAAFERMRAAFMAKFKLDLLVSSGTRTRAEQQRLRDLYLAGKGNLAAPPGYSNHEESGPRGPRALDLRDSGSDAGVTRSGTTRAKWLRANAPSFGFNPAGYGFSKVEPWHYEYTGALAAGGAATASGHVTVNRSVKDVQRVVGAGQDGIWGPETDSKVRAFQKAHGLTADGIWGPRSDAAGFPPASSGDALIRAVQAKLKSNYPLYAGKLVVDGINGPATKAAVKEFQQRSGLTVDGIVGPRTRKALGV
;
A
#
# COMPACT_ATOMS: atom_id res chain seq x y z
N MET A 1 16.31 -18.50 -1.82
CA MET A 1 15.98 -17.38 -0.91
C MET A 1 14.63 -17.70 -0.29
N ALA A 2 14.50 -17.71 1.04
CA ALA A 2 13.19 -17.90 1.67
C ALA A 2 12.36 -16.63 1.47
N TYR A 3 11.10 -16.71 1.06
CA TYR A 3 10.20 -15.54 1.03
C TYR A 3 9.37 -15.48 2.30
N GLN A 4 8.75 -14.33 2.57
CA GLN A 4 7.77 -14.22 3.63
C GLN A 4 6.35 -14.45 3.10
N TYR A 5 5.54 -15.18 3.87
CA TYR A 5 4.18 -15.55 3.46
C TYR A 5 3.11 -15.10 4.46
N THR A 6 1.88 -15.06 3.97
CA THR A 6 0.64 -14.97 4.73
C THR A 6 -0.39 -15.93 4.12
N THR A 7 -1.59 -15.99 4.69
CA THR A 7 -2.69 -16.81 4.17
C THR A 7 -3.87 -15.93 3.74
N ILE A 8 -4.40 -16.17 2.54
CA ILE A 8 -5.62 -15.54 2.02
C ILE A 8 -6.54 -16.65 1.51
N ASN A 9 -7.77 -16.73 2.02
CA ASN A 9 -8.74 -17.78 1.67
C ASN A 9 -8.17 -19.22 1.76
N GLY A 10 -7.30 -19.48 2.73
CA GLY A 10 -6.63 -20.77 2.91
C GLY A 10 -5.44 -21.01 1.96
N GLN A 11 -5.13 -20.06 1.08
CA GLN A 11 -4.00 -20.13 0.16
C GLN A 11 -2.78 -19.41 0.75
N ARG A 12 -1.61 -20.03 0.62
CA ARG A 12 -0.33 -19.38 0.94
C ARG A 12 -0.07 -18.28 -0.09
N VAL A 13 0.28 -17.08 0.34
CA VAL A 13 0.58 -15.97 -0.57
C VAL A 13 1.79 -15.21 -0.04
N GLU A 14 2.72 -14.83 -0.91
CA GLU A 14 3.85 -13.97 -0.56
C GLU A 14 3.34 -12.61 -0.04
N LYS A 15 3.99 -12.05 1.00
CA LYS A 15 3.44 -10.88 1.73
C LYS A 15 3.22 -9.65 0.88
N ASN A 16 4.13 -9.31 -0.05
CA ASN A 16 3.95 -8.14 -0.91
C ASN A 16 2.87 -8.38 -1.97
N VAL A 17 2.80 -9.60 -2.51
CA VAL A 17 1.70 -10.05 -3.39
C VAL A 17 0.36 -9.94 -2.66
N ALA A 18 0.28 -10.39 -1.41
CA ALA A 18 -0.91 -10.32 -0.57
C ALA A 18 -1.37 -8.87 -0.32
N ALA A 19 -0.45 -7.98 0.03
CA ALA A 19 -0.75 -6.56 0.24
C ALA A 19 -1.25 -5.88 -1.05
N ALA A 20 -0.67 -6.21 -2.21
CA ALA A 20 -1.17 -5.75 -3.49
C ALA A 20 -2.58 -6.29 -3.79
N PHE A 21 -2.81 -7.57 -3.52
CA PHE A 21 -4.09 -8.22 -3.74
C PHE A 21 -5.20 -7.60 -2.89
N GLU A 22 -4.98 -7.36 -1.59
CA GLU A 22 -6.02 -6.79 -0.72
C GLU A 22 -6.47 -5.39 -1.18
N ARG A 23 -5.56 -4.60 -1.78
CA ARG A 23 -5.90 -3.30 -2.39
C ARG A 23 -6.79 -3.46 -3.62
N MET A 24 -6.45 -4.41 -4.49
CA MET A 24 -7.25 -4.75 -5.67
C MET A 24 -8.63 -5.31 -5.27
N ARG A 25 -8.67 -6.18 -4.26
CA ARG A 25 -9.88 -6.75 -3.68
C ARG A 25 -10.79 -5.66 -3.11
N ALA A 26 -10.26 -4.72 -2.33
CA ALA A 26 -11.05 -3.61 -1.80
C ALA A 26 -11.70 -2.76 -2.91
N ALA A 27 -10.95 -2.44 -3.97
CA ALA A 27 -11.48 -1.73 -5.12
C ALA A 27 -12.55 -2.53 -5.88
N PHE A 28 -12.34 -3.84 -6.03
CA PHE A 28 -13.31 -4.75 -6.64
C PHE A 28 -14.61 -4.82 -5.82
N MET A 29 -14.51 -5.01 -4.50
CA MET A 29 -15.65 -5.02 -3.57
C MET A 29 -16.42 -3.70 -3.61
N ALA A 30 -15.72 -2.57 -3.63
CA ALA A 30 -16.35 -1.26 -3.73
C ALA A 30 -17.19 -1.14 -5.01
N LYS A 31 -16.67 -1.65 -6.14
CA LYS A 31 -17.31 -1.56 -7.46
C LYS A 31 -18.45 -2.55 -7.68
N PHE A 32 -18.29 -3.81 -7.27
CA PHE A 32 -19.20 -4.90 -7.62
C PHE A 32 -20.02 -5.44 -6.46
N LYS A 33 -19.74 -5.01 -5.22
CA LYS A 33 -20.38 -5.52 -4.00
C LYS A 33 -20.24 -7.05 -3.84
N LEU A 34 -19.18 -7.61 -4.43
CA LEU A 34 -18.81 -9.01 -4.37
C LEU A 34 -17.36 -9.10 -3.95
N ASP A 35 -17.02 -10.20 -3.27
CA ASP A 35 -15.67 -10.42 -2.80
C ASP A 35 -14.77 -10.92 -3.93
N LEU A 36 -13.49 -10.57 -3.87
CA LEU A 36 -12.45 -11.12 -4.72
C LEU A 36 -11.62 -12.09 -3.87
N LEU A 37 -11.43 -13.30 -4.36
CA LEU A 37 -10.89 -14.43 -3.61
C LEU A 37 -9.69 -15.02 -4.34
N VAL A 38 -8.72 -15.53 -3.56
CA VAL A 38 -7.60 -16.31 -4.09
C VAL A 38 -7.97 -17.79 -4.11
N SER A 39 -7.99 -18.39 -5.30
CA SER A 39 -8.22 -19.82 -5.51
C SER A 39 -6.92 -20.62 -5.42
N SER A 40 -5.82 -20.06 -5.92
CA SER A 40 -4.48 -20.63 -5.78
C SER A 40 -3.45 -19.52 -5.63
N GLY A 41 -2.61 -19.64 -4.60
CA GLY A 41 -1.51 -18.72 -4.35
C GLY A 41 -0.15 -19.35 -4.66
N THR A 42 0.79 -19.17 -3.73
CA THR A 42 2.13 -19.74 -3.73
C THR A 42 2.12 -21.25 -3.57
N ARG A 43 3.01 -21.93 -4.31
CA ARG A 43 3.24 -23.38 -4.27
C ARG A 43 4.71 -23.67 -3.98
N THR A 44 4.97 -24.68 -3.17
CA THR A 44 6.29 -25.29 -3.05
C THR A 44 6.62 -26.10 -4.32
N ARG A 45 7.91 -26.42 -4.51
CA ARG A 45 8.38 -27.33 -5.58
C ARG A 45 7.63 -28.66 -5.56
N ALA A 46 7.40 -29.23 -4.37
CA ALA A 46 6.71 -30.50 -4.21
C ALA A 46 5.22 -30.41 -4.56
N GLU A 47 4.54 -29.33 -4.18
CA GLU A 47 3.14 -29.09 -4.57
C GLU A 47 3.00 -28.89 -6.08
N GLN A 48 3.94 -28.16 -6.70
CA GLN A 48 3.95 -27.99 -8.16
C GLN A 48 4.18 -29.33 -8.89
N GLN A 49 5.07 -30.19 -8.37
CA GLN A 49 5.27 -31.55 -8.89
C GLN A 49 3.98 -32.38 -8.81
N ARG A 50 3.29 -32.38 -7.66
CA ARG A 50 2.03 -33.11 -7.50
C ARG A 50 0.96 -32.68 -8.51
N LEU A 51 0.83 -31.37 -8.75
CA LEU A 51 -0.10 -30.86 -9.77
C LEU A 51 0.30 -31.29 -11.18
N ARG A 52 1.60 -31.30 -11.49
CA ARG A 52 2.12 -31.79 -12.77
C ARG A 52 1.82 -33.28 -12.97
N ASP A 53 1.99 -34.10 -11.94
CA ASP A 53 1.71 -35.53 -12.00
C ASP A 53 0.22 -35.80 -12.23
N LEU A 54 -0.65 -35.07 -11.53
CA LEU A 54 -2.10 -35.14 -11.75
C LEU A 54 -2.49 -34.75 -13.18
N TYR A 55 -1.88 -33.68 -13.73
CA TYR A 55 -2.11 -33.28 -15.11
C TYR A 55 -1.68 -34.37 -16.11
N LEU A 56 -0.47 -34.93 -15.94
CA LEU A 56 0.05 -36.00 -16.81
C LEU A 56 -0.82 -37.27 -16.73
N ALA A 57 -1.41 -37.55 -15.57
CA ALA A 57 -2.34 -38.65 -15.38
C ALA A 57 -3.77 -38.36 -15.89
N GLY A 58 -4.04 -37.17 -16.46
CA GLY A 58 -5.37 -36.75 -16.91
C GLY A 58 -6.36 -36.48 -15.77
N LYS A 59 -5.88 -36.33 -14.53
CA LYS A 59 -6.69 -36.16 -13.31
C LYS A 59 -6.67 -34.73 -12.77
N GLY A 60 -5.99 -33.80 -13.44
CA GLY A 60 -5.81 -32.43 -12.97
C GLY A 60 -5.77 -31.39 -14.09
N ASN A 61 -5.86 -30.12 -13.70
CA ASN A 61 -5.73 -28.99 -14.62
C ASN A 61 -4.31 -28.86 -15.17
N LEU A 62 -4.15 -28.10 -16.26
CA LEU A 62 -2.84 -27.81 -16.85
C LEU A 62 -1.90 -27.26 -15.79
N ALA A 63 -0.74 -27.91 -15.65
CA ALA A 63 0.29 -27.53 -14.70
C ALA A 63 1.66 -27.49 -15.40
N ALA A 64 2.36 -26.38 -15.24
CA ALA A 64 3.72 -26.22 -15.72
C ALA A 64 4.66 -27.22 -15.02
N PRO A 65 5.74 -27.66 -15.69
CA PRO A 65 6.80 -28.41 -15.03
C PRO A 65 7.35 -27.65 -13.81
N PRO A 66 7.77 -28.35 -12.75
CA PRO A 66 8.36 -27.70 -11.60
C PRO A 66 9.59 -26.86 -11.98
N GLY A 67 9.70 -25.66 -11.40
CA GLY A 67 10.72 -24.66 -11.69
C GLY A 67 10.38 -23.70 -12.81
N TYR A 68 9.25 -23.90 -13.48
CA TYR A 68 8.78 -23.04 -14.57
C TYR A 68 7.46 -22.32 -14.23
N SER A 69 6.89 -22.56 -13.06
CA SER A 69 5.65 -21.88 -12.62
C SER A 69 5.94 -20.64 -11.81
N ASN A 70 5.26 -19.52 -12.10
CA ASN A 70 5.30 -18.31 -11.29
C ASN A 70 4.44 -18.39 -10.01
N HIS A 71 3.69 -19.48 -9.80
CA HIS A 71 3.14 -19.81 -8.47
C HIS A 71 4.22 -20.38 -7.57
N GLU A 72 5.25 -20.98 -8.15
CA GLU A 72 6.23 -21.75 -7.40
C GLU A 72 7.26 -20.85 -6.72
N GLU A 73 7.59 -21.16 -5.46
CA GLU A 73 8.62 -20.47 -4.69
C GLU A 73 9.99 -20.48 -5.41
N SER A 74 10.35 -21.61 -6.01
CA SER A 74 11.57 -21.78 -6.82
C SER A 74 11.34 -21.60 -8.32
N GLY A 75 10.23 -20.97 -8.69
CA GLY A 75 9.93 -20.61 -10.07
C GLY A 75 10.89 -19.53 -10.60
N PRO A 76 10.88 -19.27 -11.91
CA PRO A 76 11.88 -18.43 -12.58
C PRO A 76 11.86 -16.98 -12.09
N ARG A 77 10.75 -16.55 -11.49
CA ARG A 77 10.56 -15.19 -10.97
C ARG A 77 10.05 -15.20 -9.52
N GLY A 78 10.15 -16.32 -8.81
CA GLY A 78 9.59 -16.50 -7.47
C GLY A 78 8.05 -16.49 -7.43
N PRO A 79 7.45 -16.61 -6.22
CA PRO A 79 6.03 -16.88 -6.03
C PRO A 79 5.19 -15.60 -6.15
N ARG A 80 4.86 -15.23 -7.38
CA ARG A 80 4.17 -13.96 -7.71
C ARG A 80 2.79 -14.12 -8.32
N ALA A 81 2.42 -15.33 -8.73
CA ALA A 81 1.17 -15.60 -9.41
C ALA A 81 0.02 -15.85 -8.43
N LEU A 82 -1.17 -15.37 -8.80
CA LEU A 82 -2.44 -15.64 -8.14
C LEU A 82 -3.47 -16.10 -9.18
N ASP A 83 -4.20 -17.16 -8.84
CA ASP A 83 -5.43 -17.54 -9.55
C ASP A 83 -6.64 -16.99 -8.78
N LEU A 84 -7.41 -16.13 -9.43
CA LEU A 84 -8.47 -15.36 -8.79
C LEU A 84 -9.87 -15.86 -9.15
N ARG A 85 -10.80 -15.75 -8.21
CA ARG A 85 -12.23 -15.86 -8.45
C ARG A 85 -12.98 -14.79 -7.68
N ASP A 86 -14.25 -14.63 -7.96
CA ASP A 86 -15.13 -13.80 -7.14
C ASP A 86 -16.12 -14.66 -6.33
N SER A 87 -16.82 -14.05 -5.38
CA SER A 87 -17.84 -14.70 -4.57
C SER A 87 -19.19 -14.91 -5.28
N GLY A 88 -19.34 -14.43 -6.51
CA GLY A 88 -20.53 -14.62 -7.33
C GLY A 88 -20.61 -16.03 -7.92
N SER A 89 -21.83 -16.47 -8.22
CA SER A 89 -22.13 -17.82 -8.71
C SER A 89 -22.05 -17.97 -10.23
N ASP A 90 -21.73 -16.90 -10.96
CA ASP A 90 -21.83 -16.75 -12.42
C ASP A 90 -20.46 -16.67 -13.12
N ALA A 91 -19.38 -17.07 -12.44
CA ALA A 91 -18.03 -17.11 -13.01
C ALA A 91 -17.56 -15.74 -13.56
N GLY A 92 -17.89 -14.67 -12.85
CA GLY A 92 -17.64 -13.30 -13.32
C GLY A 92 -16.17 -12.94 -13.52
N VAL A 93 -15.26 -13.50 -12.74
CA VAL A 93 -13.81 -13.30 -12.88
C VAL A 93 -13.17 -14.40 -13.71
N THR A 94 -13.67 -15.63 -13.63
CA THR A 94 -13.03 -16.81 -14.24
C THR A 94 -13.40 -17.00 -15.71
N ARG A 95 -14.45 -16.33 -16.23
CA ARG A 95 -14.82 -16.38 -17.65
C ARG A 95 -14.37 -15.12 -18.39
N SER A 96 -13.71 -15.30 -19.53
CA SER A 96 -13.25 -14.17 -20.36
C SER A 96 -14.44 -13.39 -20.93
N GLY A 97 -14.30 -12.07 -21.03
CA GLY A 97 -15.27 -11.19 -21.69
C GLY A 97 -16.42 -10.69 -20.80
N THR A 98 -16.58 -11.23 -19.60
CA THR A 98 -17.53 -10.73 -18.60
C THR A 98 -17.15 -9.31 -18.14
N THR A 99 -18.11 -8.59 -17.56
CA THR A 99 -17.90 -7.24 -17.01
C THR A 99 -16.81 -7.23 -15.92
N ARG A 100 -16.81 -8.23 -15.04
CA ARG A 100 -15.86 -8.31 -13.91
C ARG A 100 -14.45 -8.71 -14.34
N ALA A 101 -14.31 -9.67 -15.26
CA ALA A 101 -13.01 -10.00 -15.84
C ALA A 101 -12.41 -8.83 -16.65
N LYS A 102 -13.23 -8.13 -17.45
CA LYS A 102 -12.80 -6.92 -18.18
C LYS A 102 -12.32 -5.82 -17.21
N TRP A 103 -13.06 -5.60 -16.13
CA TRP A 103 -12.66 -4.61 -15.12
C TRP A 103 -11.34 -4.98 -14.45
N LEU A 104 -11.18 -6.24 -14.00
CA LEU A 104 -9.92 -6.67 -13.40
C LEU A 104 -8.76 -6.55 -14.40
N ARG A 105 -8.92 -7.00 -15.64
CA ARG A 105 -7.89 -6.86 -16.67
C ARG A 105 -7.43 -5.41 -16.85
N ALA A 106 -8.35 -4.46 -16.84
CA ALA A 106 -8.04 -3.04 -17.01
C ALA A 106 -7.43 -2.39 -15.76
N ASN A 107 -7.82 -2.84 -14.55
CA ASN A 107 -7.46 -2.17 -13.30
C ASN A 107 -6.33 -2.85 -12.54
N ALA A 108 -6.11 -4.16 -12.70
CA ALA A 108 -5.05 -4.91 -12.05
C ALA A 108 -3.64 -4.27 -12.19
N PRO A 109 -3.26 -3.67 -13.34
CA PRO A 109 -1.97 -2.99 -13.47
C PRO A 109 -1.75 -1.85 -12.47
N SER A 110 -2.80 -1.10 -12.07
CA SER A 110 -2.67 -0.01 -11.10
C SER A 110 -2.38 -0.50 -9.67
N PHE A 111 -2.63 -1.79 -9.40
CA PHE A 111 -2.30 -2.46 -8.15
C PHE A 111 -0.99 -3.25 -8.23
N GLY A 112 -0.28 -3.20 -9.36
CA GLY A 112 0.96 -3.93 -9.57
C GLY A 112 0.78 -5.37 -10.04
N PHE A 113 -0.34 -5.69 -10.72
CA PHE A 113 -0.56 -7.00 -11.31
C PHE A 113 -0.61 -6.94 -12.83
N ASN A 114 0.18 -7.80 -13.48
CA ASN A 114 0.07 -8.10 -14.89
C ASN A 114 -1.03 -9.16 -15.10
N PRO A 115 -2.04 -8.94 -15.97
CA PRO A 115 -3.05 -9.94 -16.31
C PRO A 115 -2.47 -11.02 -17.26
N ALA A 116 -1.46 -11.75 -16.79
CA ALA A 116 -0.62 -12.63 -17.61
C ALA A 116 -1.40 -13.75 -18.30
N GLY A 117 -2.48 -14.26 -17.69
CA GLY A 117 -3.28 -15.34 -18.27
C GLY A 117 -3.98 -14.99 -19.58
N TYR A 118 -4.10 -13.70 -19.91
CA TYR A 118 -4.60 -13.26 -21.23
C TYR A 118 -3.57 -13.41 -22.36
N GLY A 119 -2.28 -13.58 -22.02
CA GLY A 119 -1.20 -13.81 -22.99
C GLY A 119 -0.87 -15.29 -23.22
N PHE A 120 -1.53 -16.20 -22.51
CA PHE A 120 -1.31 -17.64 -22.66
C PHE A 120 -2.01 -18.19 -23.90
N SER A 121 -1.48 -19.28 -24.47
CA SER A 121 -2.06 -19.94 -25.65
C SER A 121 -3.49 -20.42 -25.40
N LYS A 122 -3.76 -20.89 -24.18
CA LYS A 122 -5.11 -21.03 -23.63
C LYS A 122 -5.34 -19.87 -22.67
N VAL A 123 -6.32 -19.03 -22.95
CA VAL A 123 -6.62 -17.86 -22.12
C VAL A 123 -7.10 -18.30 -20.74
N GLU A 124 -6.46 -17.76 -19.70
CA GLU A 124 -6.76 -17.99 -18.29
C GLU A 124 -7.10 -16.66 -17.60
N PRO A 125 -8.35 -16.17 -17.69
CA PRO A 125 -8.74 -14.84 -17.19
C PRO A 125 -8.50 -14.62 -15.70
N TRP A 126 -8.36 -15.70 -14.93
CA TRP A 126 -8.12 -15.70 -13.51
C TRP A 126 -6.65 -15.54 -13.11
N HIS A 127 -5.69 -15.69 -14.03
CA HIS A 127 -4.26 -15.75 -13.71
C HIS A 127 -3.60 -14.37 -13.78
N TYR A 128 -3.13 -13.87 -12.63
CA TYR A 128 -2.49 -12.57 -12.47
C TYR A 128 -1.11 -12.71 -11.83
N GLU A 129 -0.14 -11.93 -12.29
CA GLU A 129 1.23 -11.96 -11.78
C GLU A 129 1.66 -10.62 -11.21
N TYR A 130 2.12 -10.61 -9.96
CA TYR A 130 2.64 -9.41 -9.33
C TYR A 130 3.94 -8.94 -10.01
N THR A 131 4.01 -7.64 -10.31
CA THR A 131 5.12 -7.01 -11.04
C THR A 131 6.15 -6.36 -10.11
N GLY A 132 5.81 -6.14 -8.84
CA GLY A 132 6.69 -5.52 -7.86
C GLY A 132 7.73 -6.47 -7.25
N ALA A 133 8.48 -5.94 -6.28
CA ALA A 133 9.50 -6.69 -5.55
C ALA A 133 8.85 -7.64 -4.52
N LEU A 134 9.38 -8.87 -4.42
CA LEU A 134 8.94 -9.86 -3.43
C LEU A 134 9.67 -9.67 -2.10
N ALA A 135 9.03 -9.97 -0.97
CA ALA A 135 9.65 -9.87 0.34
C ALA A 135 10.64 -11.02 0.57
N ALA A 136 11.92 -10.75 0.34
CA ALA A 136 13.01 -11.66 0.70
C ALA A 136 13.11 -11.84 2.21
N GLY A 137 13.39 -13.07 2.65
CA GLY A 137 13.51 -13.47 4.04
C GLY A 137 14.78 -12.92 4.69
N GLY A 138 14.65 -11.73 5.27
CA GLY A 138 15.43 -11.24 6.41
C GLY A 138 14.48 -11.00 7.59
N ALA A 139 15.02 -11.02 8.82
CA ALA A 139 14.30 -11.02 10.09
C ALA A 139 13.01 -10.20 10.12
N ALA A 140 11.96 -10.81 10.67
CA ALA A 140 10.62 -10.26 10.76
C ALA A 140 10.58 -8.93 11.56
N THR A 141 9.98 -7.91 10.96
CA THR A 141 9.22 -6.88 11.69
C THR A 141 7.85 -6.73 11.03
N ALA A 142 6.84 -6.63 11.87
CA ALA A 142 5.43 -6.84 11.58
C ALA A 142 4.82 -5.85 10.56
N SER A 143 3.85 -6.38 9.82
CA SER A 143 2.73 -5.70 9.14
C SER A 143 3.02 -4.70 8.01
N GLY A 144 2.16 -4.75 6.99
CA GLY A 144 2.33 -4.10 5.69
C GLY A 144 2.72 -2.63 5.75
N HIS A 145 3.71 -2.25 4.94
CA HIS A 145 4.17 -0.89 4.62
C HIS A 145 4.52 0.06 5.78
N VAL A 146 4.15 -0.22 7.03
CA VAL A 146 4.46 0.54 8.24
C VAL A 146 5.02 -0.44 9.25
N THR A 147 6.33 -0.42 9.45
CA THR A 147 7.06 -1.44 10.24
C THR A 147 7.37 -0.97 11.66
N VAL A 148 6.73 0.11 12.08
CA VAL A 148 6.84 0.77 13.39
C VAL A 148 5.44 0.89 14.01
N ASN A 149 5.35 1.23 15.30
CA ASN A 149 4.06 1.46 15.98
C ASN A 149 3.42 2.79 15.54
N ARG A 150 2.92 2.83 14.30
CA ARG A 150 2.18 3.95 13.71
C ARG A 150 0.93 3.45 13.00
N SER A 151 -0.14 4.23 13.05
CA SER A 151 -1.28 4.01 12.17
C SER A 151 -0.99 4.53 10.76
N VAL A 152 -1.60 3.92 9.74
CA VAL A 152 -1.52 4.43 8.35
C VAL A 152 -2.02 5.87 8.27
N LYS A 153 -3.06 6.24 9.04
CA LYS A 153 -3.58 7.61 9.08
C LYS A 153 -2.56 8.62 9.61
N ASP A 154 -1.71 8.23 10.55
CA ASP A 154 -0.63 9.09 11.04
C ASP A 154 0.40 9.34 9.95
N VAL A 155 0.82 8.28 9.25
CA VAL A 155 1.74 8.40 8.12
C VAL A 155 1.14 9.27 7.01
N GLN A 156 -0.11 9.00 6.61
CA GLN A 156 -0.86 9.78 5.62
C GLN A 156 -0.91 11.26 5.96
N ARG A 157 -1.12 11.58 7.25
CA ARG A 157 -1.10 12.97 7.74
C ARG A 157 0.27 13.63 7.53
N VAL A 158 1.36 12.94 7.85
CA VAL A 158 2.72 13.47 7.71
C VAL A 158 3.07 13.70 6.24
N VAL A 159 2.78 12.72 5.38
CA VAL A 159 3.13 12.80 3.95
C VAL A 159 2.13 13.60 3.11
N GLY A 160 1.00 14.00 3.69
CA GLY A 160 -0.06 14.74 3.01
C GLY A 160 -0.84 13.92 1.98
N ALA A 161 -1.15 12.66 2.31
CA ALA A 161 -2.08 11.80 1.58
C ALA A 161 -3.49 11.86 2.19
N GLY A 162 -4.51 11.38 1.47
CA GLY A 162 -5.85 11.17 2.04
C GLY A 162 -5.81 10.30 3.30
N GLN A 163 -6.41 10.75 4.41
CA GLN A 163 -6.34 10.09 5.74
C GLN A 163 -7.41 8.99 5.90
N ASP A 164 -7.57 8.14 4.89
CA ASP A 164 -8.56 7.06 4.87
C ASP A 164 -8.12 5.83 5.69
N GLY A 165 -6.84 5.76 6.07
CA GLY A 165 -6.24 4.62 6.78
C GLY A 165 -5.88 3.45 5.87
N ILE A 166 -5.94 3.64 4.56
CA ILE A 166 -5.64 2.63 3.55
C ILE A 166 -4.29 2.96 2.90
N TRP A 167 -3.36 2.01 2.88
CA TRP A 167 -2.08 2.17 2.19
C TRP A 167 -2.23 2.02 0.66
N GLY A 168 -2.93 2.97 0.03
CA GLY A 168 -3.20 3.00 -1.41
C GLY A 168 -2.09 3.62 -2.25
N PRO A 169 -2.24 3.68 -3.59
CA PRO A 169 -1.27 4.27 -4.51
C PRO A 169 -0.89 5.73 -4.17
N GLU A 170 -1.84 6.53 -3.68
CA GLU A 170 -1.56 7.89 -3.23
C GLU A 170 -0.62 7.89 -2.02
N THR A 171 -0.89 7.05 -1.01
CA THR A 171 -0.06 6.95 0.20
C THR A 171 1.35 6.48 -0.15
N ASP A 172 1.49 5.44 -0.98
CA ASP A 172 2.79 4.93 -1.43
C ASP A 172 3.59 6.00 -2.20
N SER A 173 2.96 6.70 -3.15
CA SER A 173 3.59 7.79 -3.91
C SER A 173 4.06 8.94 -2.99
N LYS A 174 3.22 9.36 -2.04
CA LYS A 174 3.55 10.42 -1.08
C LYS A 174 4.66 10.02 -0.12
N VAL A 175 4.70 8.75 0.31
CA VAL A 175 5.76 8.21 1.16
C VAL A 175 7.09 8.15 0.41
N ARG A 176 7.11 7.71 -0.85
CA ARG A 176 8.32 7.74 -1.67
C ARG A 176 8.83 9.16 -1.91
N ALA A 177 7.92 10.10 -2.16
CA ALA A 177 8.27 11.52 -2.31
C ALA A 177 8.87 12.09 -1.02
N PHE A 178 8.26 11.77 0.14
CA PHE A 178 8.79 12.11 1.46
C PHE A 178 10.19 11.51 1.67
N GLN A 179 10.35 10.21 1.45
CA GLN A 179 11.65 9.53 1.58
C GLN A 179 12.73 10.19 0.71
N LYS A 180 12.42 10.47 -0.56
CA LYS A 180 13.34 11.17 -1.48
C LYS A 180 13.71 12.57 -0.98
N ALA A 181 12.73 13.35 -0.50
CA ALA A 181 12.96 14.69 0.04
C ALA A 181 13.84 14.69 1.30
N HIS A 182 13.81 13.59 2.06
CA HIS A 182 14.61 13.40 3.28
C HIS A 182 15.90 12.59 3.06
N GLY A 183 16.31 12.36 1.80
CA GLY A 183 17.55 11.63 1.49
C GLY A 183 17.52 10.15 1.86
N LEU A 184 16.33 9.57 2.01
CA LEU A 184 16.11 8.17 2.32
C LEU A 184 15.90 7.35 1.04
N THR A 185 16.06 6.03 1.13
CA THR A 185 15.64 5.11 0.08
C THR A 185 14.13 5.26 -0.15
N ALA A 186 13.73 5.59 -1.38
CA ALA A 186 12.33 5.79 -1.77
C ALA A 186 11.63 4.44 -2.06
N ASP A 187 11.63 3.53 -1.08
CA ASP A 187 11.09 2.17 -1.17
C ASP A 187 9.58 2.05 -0.89
N GLY A 188 8.94 3.13 -0.42
CA GLY A 188 7.50 3.14 -0.11
C GLY A 188 7.15 2.40 1.18
N ILE A 189 8.14 2.11 2.03
CA ILE A 189 7.98 1.49 3.35
C ILE A 189 8.24 2.54 4.43
N TRP A 190 7.25 2.82 5.26
CA TRP A 190 7.42 3.60 6.47
C TRP A 190 8.11 2.77 7.56
N GLY A 191 9.43 2.73 7.49
CA GLY A 191 10.28 2.12 8.52
C GLY A 191 10.86 3.11 9.52
N PRO A 192 11.70 2.67 10.46
CA PRO A 192 12.26 3.50 11.52
C PRO A 192 12.94 4.80 11.05
N ARG A 193 13.57 4.79 9.87
CA ARG A 193 14.18 5.98 9.27
C ARG A 193 13.15 7.00 8.79
N SER A 194 12.10 6.53 8.12
CA SER A 194 10.98 7.38 7.73
C SER A 194 10.22 7.88 8.95
N ASP A 195 10.06 7.03 9.97
CA ASP A 195 9.43 7.42 11.25
C ASP A 195 10.24 8.49 11.97
N ALA A 196 11.55 8.34 12.09
CA ALA A 196 12.41 9.34 12.71
C ALA A 196 12.39 10.68 11.95
N ALA A 197 12.30 10.64 10.62
CA ALA A 197 12.20 11.86 9.80
C ALA A 197 10.81 12.51 9.86
N GLY A 198 9.76 11.69 9.93
CA GLY A 198 8.36 12.13 9.85
C GLY A 198 7.67 12.31 11.20
N PHE A 199 8.29 11.81 12.27
CA PHE A 199 7.92 11.97 13.67
C PHE A 199 9.19 12.13 14.51
N PRO A 200 10.01 13.17 14.26
CA PRO A 200 11.16 13.45 15.08
C PRO A 200 10.74 13.49 16.56
N PRO A 201 11.50 12.88 17.48
CA PRO A 201 11.26 13.00 18.91
C PRO A 201 10.97 14.46 19.29
N ALA A 202 10.12 14.71 20.29
CA ALA A 202 9.75 16.07 20.71
C ALA A 202 10.98 16.93 21.11
N SER A 203 12.14 16.33 21.38
CA SER A 203 13.43 17.00 21.57
C SER A 203 14.14 17.42 20.27
N SER A 204 13.63 17.04 19.10
CA SER A 204 14.28 17.20 17.77
C SER A 204 13.42 17.90 16.70
N GLY A 205 12.10 18.07 16.90
CA GLY A 205 11.32 19.00 16.08
C GLY A 205 11.64 20.47 16.41
N ASP A 206 11.25 21.42 15.55
CA ASP A 206 11.51 22.84 15.80
C ASP A 206 10.65 23.34 16.97
N ALA A 207 11.31 23.87 18.01
CA ALA A 207 10.65 24.39 19.22
C ALA A 207 9.68 25.52 18.90
N LEU A 208 10.00 26.36 17.90
CA LEU A 208 9.11 27.40 17.41
C LEU A 208 7.84 26.78 16.80
N ILE A 209 7.98 25.72 16.02
CA ILE A 209 6.82 25.08 15.38
C ILE A 209 5.93 24.42 16.43
N ARG A 210 6.48 23.84 17.50
CA ARG A 210 5.67 23.35 18.62
C ARG A 210 4.89 24.48 19.30
N ALA A 211 5.53 25.63 19.55
CA ALA A 211 4.86 26.78 20.14
C ALA A 211 3.71 27.27 19.25
N VAL A 212 3.95 27.37 17.93
CA VAL A 212 2.93 27.72 16.94
C VAL A 212 1.78 26.71 16.93
N GLN A 213 2.08 25.41 16.84
CA GLN A 213 1.07 24.35 16.82
C GLN A 213 0.22 24.35 18.09
N ALA A 214 0.86 24.47 19.27
CA ALA A 214 0.17 24.55 20.55
C ALA A 214 -0.76 25.78 20.63
N LYS A 215 -0.26 26.94 20.21
CA LYS A 215 -1.03 28.19 20.19
C LYS A 215 -2.20 28.11 19.22
N LEU A 216 -1.98 27.61 18.01
CA LEU A 216 -3.02 27.43 17.00
C LEU A 216 -4.11 26.46 17.48
N LYS A 217 -3.69 25.31 18.02
CA LYS A 217 -4.59 24.28 18.53
C LYS A 217 -5.46 24.79 19.68
N SER A 218 -4.86 25.53 20.62
CA SER A 218 -5.55 26.07 21.80
C SER A 218 -6.50 27.21 21.44
N ASN A 219 -6.05 28.17 20.64
CA ASN A 219 -6.80 29.41 20.41
C ASN A 219 -7.78 29.33 19.24
N TYR A 220 -7.57 28.40 18.30
CA TYR A 220 -8.37 28.29 17.09
C TYR A 220 -8.85 26.84 16.83
N PRO A 221 -9.59 26.23 17.77
CA PRO A 221 -9.99 24.83 17.67
C PRO A 221 -10.84 24.52 16.43
N LEU A 222 -11.56 25.50 15.88
CA LEU A 222 -12.42 25.35 14.70
C LEU A 222 -11.67 24.82 13.46
N TYR A 223 -10.41 25.24 13.25
CA TYR A 223 -9.61 24.80 12.10
C TYR A 223 -8.28 24.16 12.49
N ALA A 224 -7.79 24.38 13.71
CA ALA A 224 -6.52 23.84 14.19
C ALA A 224 -6.67 22.86 15.37
N GLY A 225 -7.90 22.57 15.85
CA GLY A 225 -8.11 21.73 17.03
C GLY A 225 -7.59 20.29 16.89
N LYS A 226 -7.51 19.78 15.65
CA LYS A 226 -6.97 18.45 15.32
C LYS A 226 -5.46 18.43 15.07
N LEU A 227 -4.78 19.58 15.16
CA LEU A 227 -3.36 19.68 14.91
C LEU A 227 -2.58 18.88 15.97
N VAL A 228 -1.55 18.16 15.56
CA VAL A 228 -0.63 17.47 16.47
C VAL A 228 0.49 18.46 16.83
N VAL A 229 0.89 18.49 18.10
CA VAL A 229 1.98 19.36 18.59
C VAL A 229 3.28 18.55 18.59
N ASP A 230 3.84 18.35 17.41
CA ASP A 230 5.01 17.50 17.15
C ASP A 230 6.27 18.30 16.74
N GLY A 231 6.12 19.59 16.41
CA GLY A 231 7.22 20.45 15.94
C GLY A 231 7.53 20.29 14.45
N ILE A 232 6.63 19.68 13.68
CA ILE A 232 6.81 19.40 12.25
C ILE A 232 6.06 20.44 11.42
N ASN A 233 6.78 21.15 10.55
CA ASN A 233 6.16 22.08 9.59
C ASN A 233 5.59 21.35 8.35
N GLY A 234 4.74 20.35 8.60
CA GLY A 234 4.11 19.53 7.57
C GLY A 234 2.87 20.19 6.94
N PRO A 235 2.18 19.50 6.01
CA PRO A 235 1.02 20.05 5.30
C PRO A 235 -0.09 20.57 6.23
N ALA A 236 -0.40 19.84 7.31
CA ALA A 236 -1.40 20.27 8.28
C ALA A 236 -0.99 21.55 9.02
N THR A 237 0.26 21.66 9.45
CA THR A 237 0.81 22.88 10.08
C THR A 237 0.78 24.04 9.10
N LYS A 238 1.22 23.85 7.85
CA LYS A 238 1.18 24.88 6.81
C LYS A 238 -0.24 25.35 6.50
N ALA A 239 -1.19 24.43 6.43
CA ALA A 239 -2.60 24.77 6.22
C ALA A 239 -3.16 25.61 7.37
N ALA A 240 -2.88 25.22 8.62
CA ALA A 240 -3.32 25.97 9.80
C ALA A 240 -2.65 27.36 9.89
N VAL A 241 -1.36 27.47 9.52
CA VAL A 241 -0.64 28.75 9.47
C VAL A 241 -1.23 29.65 8.38
N LYS A 242 -1.52 29.12 7.18
CA LYS A 242 -2.16 29.90 6.10
C LYS A 242 -3.54 30.41 6.51
N GLU A 243 -4.35 29.55 7.13
CA GLU A 243 -5.67 29.95 7.64
C GLU A 243 -5.57 31.05 8.70
N PHE A 244 -4.61 30.92 9.63
CA PHE A 244 -4.34 31.96 10.62
C PHE A 244 -3.90 33.29 9.97
N GLN A 245 -2.98 33.23 9.00
CA GLN A 245 -2.49 34.40 8.28
C GLN A 245 -3.63 35.11 7.55
N GLN A 246 -4.48 34.35 6.87
CA GLN A 246 -5.65 34.88 6.17
C GLN A 246 -6.59 35.61 7.14
N ARG A 247 -6.91 35.01 8.28
CA ARG A 247 -7.79 35.61 9.30
C ARG A 247 -7.18 36.81 10.03
N SER A 248 -5.86 36.88 10.06
CA SER A 248 -5.12 37.95 10.74
C SER A 248 -4.70 39.09 9.79
N GLY A 249 -5.14 39.08 8.54
CA GLY A 249 -4.78 40.10 7.55
C GLY A 249 -3.30 40.10 7.18
N LEU A 250 -2.63 38.95 7.27
CA LEU A 250 -1.22 38.77 6.94
C LEU A 250 -1.05 38.19 5.53
N THR A 251 0.18 38.25 5.00
CA THR A 251 0.56 37.52 3.79
C THR A 251 0.34 36.02 3.98
N VAL A 252 -0.44 35.39 3.10
CA VAL A 252 -0.84 33.97 3.18
C VAL A 252 0.18 33.07 2.48
N ASP A 253 1.39 33.00 3.03
CA ASP A 253 2.50 32.22 2.46
C ASP A 253 2.73 30.88 3.19
N GLY A 254 2.12 30.68 4.37
CA GLY A 254 2.33 29.52 5.22
C GLY A 254 3.67 29.52 5.96
N ILE A 255 4.37 30.66 5.98
CA ILE A 255 5.68 30.84 6.62
C ILE A 255 5.47 31.46 8.00
N VAL A 256 6.07 30.85 9.02
CA VAL A 256 6.09 31.38 10.40
C VAL A 256 7.17 32.46 10.53
N GLY A 257 7.00 33.56 9.78
CA GLY A 257 7.88 34.73 9.83
C GLY A 257 7.60 35.66 11.01
N PRO A 258 8.39 36.74 11.20
CA PRO A 258 8.27 37.65 12.34
C PRO A 258 6.85 38.23 12.53
N ARG A 259 6.15 38.55 11.44
CA ARG A 259 4.77 39.06 11.49
C ARG A 259 3.78 37.99 11.98
N THR A 260 3.87 36.77 11.44
CA THR A 260 3.06 35.61 11.88
C THR A 260 3.29 35.32 13.36
N ARG A 261 4.55 35.31 13.81
CA ARG A 261 4.92 35.09 15.22
C ARG A 261 4.34 36.15 16.15
N LYS A 262 4.54 37.44 15.82
CA LYS A 262 3.99 38.55 16.60
C LYS A 262 2.47 38.46 16.74
N ALA A 263 1.76 38.13 15.66
CA ALA A 263 0.31 38.00 15.67
C ALA A 263 -0.18 36.78 16.47
N LEU A 264 0.54 35.66 16.42
CA LEU A 264 0.25 34.46 17.22
C LEU A 264 0.63 34.61 18.70
N GLY A 265 1.56 35.51 19.02
CA GLY A 265 2.11 35.66 20.37
C GLY A 265 3.02 34.49 20.74
N VAL A 266 3.95 34.14 19.84
CA VAL A 266 4.98 33.09 19.99
C VAL A 266 6.36 33.59 19.60
#